data_AF-R8YHN1-F1
#
_entry.id   AF-R8YHN1-F1
#
_cell.length_a   1.000
_cell.length_b   1.000
_cell.length_c   1.000
_cell.angle_alpha   90.00
_cell.angle_beta   90.00
_cell.angle_gamma   90.00
#
_symmetry.space_group_name_H-M   'P 1'
#
loop_
_entity.id
_entity.type
_entity.pdbx_description
1 polymer ?
#
loop_
_entity_poly.entity_id
_entity_poly.type
_entity_poly.pdbx_seq_one_letter_code
_entity_poly.pdbx_strand_id
1 'polypeptide(L)'
;MKADQQSSLPQYIHISIPEILLGHIKSKNSWQNYDQEWSYRLEPPHASHPFQRDLYIIKSKDMNQEDIKLLHDNIVHQDNKAPHNIEGAKKVIQEILDLSNNIPIENWLEDTGNRSIIESMIDKNKIKLMDIM
;
A
#
# COMPACT_ATOMS: atom_id res chain seq x y z
N MET A 1 -26.02 -0.06 24.10
CA MET A 1 -24.74 -0.73 23.79
C MET A 1 -24.23 -0.11 22.50
N LYS A 2 -23.11 0.62 22.55
CA LYS A 2 -22.45 1.09 21.33
C LYS A 2 -21.86 -0.16 20.68
N ALA A 3 -22.22 -0.43 19.43
CA ALA A 3 -21.52 -1.43 18.65
C ALA A 3 -20.08 -0.93 18.52
N ASP A 4 -19.14 -1.67 19.12
CA ASP A 4 -17.73 -1.44 18.88
C ASP A 4 -17.52 -1.51 17.38
N GLN A 5 -17.12 -0.39 16.78
CA GLN A 5 -16.54 -0.37 15.46
C GLN A 5 -15.22 -1.13 15.56
N GLN A 6 -15.28 -2.46 15.57
CA GLN A 6 -14.18 -3.31 15.17
C GLN A 6 -13.98 -2.99 13.69
N SER A 7 -13.29 -1.88 13.42
CA SER A 7 -12.95 -1.43 12.09
C SER A 7 -12.16 -2.56 11.45
N SER A 8 -12.79 -3.28 10.51
CA SER A 8 -12.15 -4.34 9.76
C SER A 8 -10.85 -3.82 9.15
N LEU A 9 -9.78 -4.62 9.20
CA LEU A 9 -8.56 -4.29 8.48
C LEU A 9 -8.89 -4.04 6.99
N PRO A 10 -8.18 -3.13 6.32
CA PRO A 10 -8.40 -2.89 4.89
C PRO A 10 -8.25 -4.20 4.10
N GLN A 11 -8.96 -4.33 2.99
CA GLN A 11 -8.77 -5.41 2.03
C GLN A 11 -7.62 -5.11 1.07
N TYR A 12 -7.35 -3.82 0.85
CA TYR A 12 -6.34 -3.35 -0.08
C TYR A 12 -5.66 -2.08 0.43
N ILE A 13 -4.36 -1.98 0.16
CA ILE A 13 -3.52 -0.85 0.50
C ILE A 13 -2.58 -0.58 -0.69
N HIS A 14 -2.56 0.67 -1.16
CA HIS A 14 -1.56 1.19 -2.08
C HIS A 14 -0.70 2.21 -1.35
N ILE A 15 0.61 1.99 -1.37
CA ILE A 15 1.57 2.98 -0.87
C ILE A 15 2.60 3.34 -1.93
N SER A 16 3.12 4.56 -1.82
CA SER A 16 4.37 4.96 -2.43
C SER A 16 5.48 4.93 -1.37
N ILE A 17 6.54 4.18 -1.62
CA ILE A 17 7.58 3.86 -0.63
C ILE A 17 8.98 4.18 -1.17
N PRO A 18 9.86 4.80 -0.36
CA PRO A 18 11.26 4.99 -0.73
C PRO A 18 11.97 3.67 -1.00
N GLU A 19 12.71 3.59 -2.11
CA GLU A 19 13.36 2.33 -2.52
C GLU A 19 14.36 1.80 -1.48
N ILE A 20 14.96 2.68 -0.69
CA ILE A 20 15.87 2.31 0.41
C ILE A 20 15.20 1.49 1.52
N LEU A 21 13.87 1.59 1.68
CA LEU A 21 13.11 0.87 2.69
C LEU A 21 12.64 -0.52 2.21
N LEU A 22 12.93 -0.89 0.97
CA LEU A 22 12.46 -2.14 0.35
C LEU A 22 13.38 -3.34 0.57
N GLY A 23 14.47 -3.18 1.35
CA GLY A 23 15.48 -4.23 1.54
C GLY A 23 14.94 -5.56 2.11
N HIS A 24 13.76 -5.54 2.72
CA HIS A 24 13.14 -6.68 3.40
C HIS A 24 12.19 -7.50 2.52
N ILE A 25 11.76 -6.95 1.38
CA ILE A 25 10.81 -7.61 0.47
C ILE A 25 11.46 -8.00 -0.86
N LYS A 26 10.87 -8.98 -1.54
CA LYS A 26 11.33 -9.37 -2.87
C LYS A 26 10.85 -8.33 -3.89
N SER A 27 11.79 -7.73 -4.61
CA SER A 27 11.49 -6.76 -5.67
C SER A 27 11.09 -7.47 -6.98
N LYS A 28 9.84 -7.95 -7.06
CA LYS A 28 9.28 -8.56 -8.28
C LYS A 28 7.98 -7.87 -8.69
N ASN A 29 7.83 -7.64 -10.00
CA ASN A 29 6.57 -7.22 -10.60
C ASN A 29 5.64 -8.43 -10.83
N SER A 30 5.26 -9.08 -9.74
CA SER A 30 4.30 -10.17 -9.69
C SER A 30 3.75 -10.27 -8.27
N TRP A 31 2.53 -10.79 -8.09
CA TRP A 31 1.97 -11.03 -6.76
C TRP A 31 2.78 -12.07 -5.98
N GLN A 32 3.10 -11.74 -4.74
CA GLN A 32 3.90 -12.54 -3.83
C GLN A 32 3.16 -12.67 -2.51
N ASN A 33 3.03 -13.89 -2.01
CA ASN A 33 2.47 -14.11 -0.68
C ASN A 33 3.48 -13.59 0.35
N TYR A 34 3.01 -12.74 1.27
CA TYR A 34 3.75 -12.36 2.48
C TYR A 34 3.55 -13.43 3.55
N ASP A 35 2.29 -13.68 3.89
CA ASP A 35 1.86 -14.73 4.82
C ASP A 35 0.61 -15.44 4.28
N GLN A 36 -0.16 -16.08 5.16
CA GLN A 36 -1.41 -16.75 4.79
C GLN A 36 -2.56 -15.78 4.51
N GLU A 37 -2.43 -14.51 4.90
CA GLU A 37 -3.51 -13.53 4.83
C GLU A 37 -3.26 -12.45 3.77
N TRP A 38 -2.01 -12.08 3.53
CA TRP A 38 -1.62 -10.96 2.69
C TRP A 38 -0.69 -11.35 1.55
N SER A 39 -0.89 -10.70 0.41
CA SER A 39 0.02 -10.68 -0.72
C SER A 39 0.41 -9.26 -1.07
N TYR A 40 1.55 -9.12 -1.75
CA TYR A 40 2.02 -7.83 -2.26
C TYR A 40 2.57 -7.91 -3.68
N ARG A 41 2.54 -6.78 -4.39
CA ARG A 41 3.20 -6.58 -5.70
C ARG A 41 3.93 -5.25 -5.69
N LEU A 42 5.20 -5.26 -6.09
CA LEU A 42 6.00 -4.05 -6.23
C LEU A 42 6.10 -3.69 -7.72
N GLU A 43 5.58 -2.53 -8.10
CA GLU A 43 5.69 -2.01 -9.48
C GLU A 43 7.14 -1.70 -9.84
N PRO A 44 7.55 -1.80 -11.12
CA PRO A 44 8.89 -1.43 -11.55
C PRO A 44 9.17 0.07 -11.32
N PRO A 45 10.45 0.49 -11.31
CA PRO A 45 10.79 1.91 -11.17
C PRO A 45 10.13 2.75 -12.28
N HIS A 46 9.62 3.93 -11.92
CA HIS A 46 9.01 4.86 -12.87
C HIS A 46 9.77 6.19 -12.91
N ALA A 47 10.04 6.71 -14.10
CA ALA A 47 10.91 7.88 -14.30
C ALA A 47 10.37 9.18 -13.66
N SER A 48 9.05 9.33 -13.49
CA SER A 48 8.45 10.49 -12.83
C SER A 48 8.60 10.47 -11.30
N HIS A 49 8.83 9.29 -10.71
CA HIS A 49 8.98 9.11 -9.26
C HIS A 49 10.24 8.30 -8.97
N PRO A 50 11.43 8.78 -9.38
CA PRO A 50 12.65 7.97 -9.45
C PRO A 50 13.22 7.54 -8.10
N PHE A 51 12.65 8.03 -6.99
CA PHE A 51 13.10 7.71 -5.63
C PHE A 51 12.10 6.85 -4.86
N GLN A 52 10.95 6.55 -5.46
CA GLN A 52 9.87 5.83 -4.81
C GLN A 52 9.32 4.74 -5.74
N ARG A 53 8.67 3.74 -5.14
CA ARG A 53 8.05 2.63 -5.83
C ARG A 53 6.63 2.47 -5.33
N ASP A 54 5.73 2.11 -6.23
CA ASP A 54 4.38 1.73 -5.86
C ASP A 54 4.38 0.29 -5.34
N LEU A 55 3.85 0.11 -4.14
CA LEU A 55 3.64 -1.18 -3.50
C LEU A 55 2.15 -1.35 -3.25
N TYR A 56 1.61 -2.43 -3.82
CA TYR A 56 0.24 -2.87 -3.57
C TYR A 56 0.26 -4.02 -2.58
N ILE A 57 -0.61 -3.96 -1.58
CA ILE A 57 -0.83 -4.98 -0.58
C ILE A 57 -2.31 -5.34 -0.61
N ILE A 58 -2.61 -6.64 -0.62
CA ILE A 58 -3.98 -7.13 -0.75
C ILE A 58 -4.21 -8.33 0.13
N LYS A 59 -5.38 -8.36 0.76
CA LYS A 59 -5.82 -9.51 1.54
C LYS A 59 -6.20 -10.64 0.59
N SER A 60 -5.44 -11.73 0.64
CA SER A 60 -5.46 -12.78 -0.37
C SER A 60 -5.51 -14.20 0.21
N LYS A 61 -6.06 -14.34 1.42
CA LYS A 61 -6.16 -15.65 2.07
C LYS A 61 -6.85 -16.67 1.16
N ASP A 62 -6.21 -17.82 0.99
CA ASP A 62 -6.68 -18.95 0.19
C ASP A 62 -6.90 -18.64 -1.32
N MET A 63 -6.33 -17.55 -1.84
CA MET A 63 -6.43 -17.16 -3.25
C MET A 63 -5.20 -17.54 -4.07
N ASN A 64 -5.39 -17.82 -5.37
CA ASN A 64 -4.27 -17.96 -6.30
C ASN A 64 -3.87 -16.61 -6.93
N GLN A 65 -2.76 -16.56 -7.68
CA GLN A 65 -2.26 -15.31 -8.27
C GLN A 65 -3.21 -14.68 -9.31
N GLU A 66 -4.02 -15.47 -10.02
CA GLU A 66 -4.99 -14.97 -10.99
C GLU A 66 -6.19 -14.33 -10.28
N ASP A 67 -6.69 -14.96 -9.22
CA ASP A 67 -7.76 -14.43 -8.38
C ASP A 67 -7.35 -13.08 -7.75
N ILE A 68 -6.11 -13.00 -7.24
CA ILE A 68 -5.56 -11.78 -6.65
C ILE A 68 -5.49 -10.66 -7.70
N LYS A 69 -5.06 -10.98 -8.93
CA LYS A 69 -5.03 -10.01 -10.02
C LYS A 69 -6.43 -9.51 -10.36
N LEU A 70 -7.40 -10.40 -10.50
CA LEU A 70 -8.79 -10.04 -10.76
C LEU A 70 -9.37 -9.16 -9.66
N LEU A 71 -9.09 -9.47 -8.40
CA LEU A 71 -9.51 -8.66 -7.25
C LEU A 71 -8.91 -7.26 -7.31
N HIS A 72 -7.60 -7.15 -7.52
CA HIS A 72 -6.92 -5.87 -7.69
C HIS A 72 -7.52 -5.04 -8.83
N ASP A 73 -7.74 -5.64 -10.00
CA ASP A 73 -8.28 -4.94 -11.15
C ASP A 73 -9.71 -4.44 -10.87
N ASN A 74 -10.52 -5.23 -10.18
CA ASN A 74 -11.86 -4.79 -9.73
C ASN A 74 -11.80 -3.65 -8.72
N ILE A 75 -10.84 -3.69 -7.78
CA ILE A 75 -10.62 -2.67 -6.75
C ILE A 75 -10.21 -1.34 -7.38
N VAL A 76 -9.22 -1.33 -8.29
CA VAL A 76 -8.75 -0.11 -8.97
C VAL A 76 -9.86 0.60 -9.77
N HIS A 77 -10.93 -0.11 -10.12
CA HIS A 77 -12.09 0.44 -10.82
C HIS A 77 -13.28 0.79 -9.92
N GLN A 78 -13.17 0.58 -8.60
CA GLN A 78 -14.22 0.93 -7.63
C GLN A 78 -13.97 2.31 -7.02
N ASP A 79 -14.97 3.18 -7.13
CA ASP A 79 -14.99 4.50 -6.49
C ASP A 79 -15.61 4.37 -5.09
N ASN A 80 -14.90 3.70 -4.17
CA ASN A 80 -15.44 3.36 -2.85
C ASN A 80 -15.00 4.38 -1.79
N LYS A 81 -15.94 5.24 -1.38
CA LYS A 81 -15.82 6.20 -0.27
C LYS A 81 -16.08 5.57 1.11
N ALA A 82 -15.66 4.33 1.32
CA ALA A 82 -15.83 3.65 2.61
C ALA A 82 -14.95 4.31 3.68
N PRO A 83 -15.31 4.26 4.98
CA PRO A 83 -14.46 4.81 6.02
C PRO A 83 -13.11 4.09 6.03
N HIS A 84 -12.09 4.82 5.61
CA HIS A 84 -10.71 4.38 5.52
C HIS A 84 -10.16 3.98 6.92
N ASN A 85 -9.91 2.69 7.15
CA ASN A 85 -9.21 2.21 8.35
C ASN A 85 -7.69 2.47 8.25
N ILE A 86 -7.30 3.75 8.33
CA ILE A 86 -5.90 4.20 8.19
C ILE A 86 -4.99 3.52 9.22
N GLU A 87 -5.43 3.40 10.48
CA GLU A 87 -4.62 2.79 11.54
C GLU A 87 -4.40 1.29 11.29
N GLY A 88 -5.42 0.59 10.80
CA GLY A 88 -5.28 -0.80 10.35
C GLY A 88 -4.29 -0.93 9.19
N ALA A 89 -4.37 -0.03 8.20
CA ALA A 89 -3.45 -0.01 7.07
C ALA A 89 -2.00 0.19 7.52
N LYS A 90 -1.76 1.16 8.42
CA LYS A 90 -0.42 1.44 8.96
C LYS A 90 0.21 0.22 9.62
N LYS A 91 -0.55 -0.55 10.40
CA LYS A 91 -0.07 -1.78 11.06
C LYS A 91 0.36 -2.83 10.04
N VAL A 92 -0.49 -3.08 9.03
CA VAL A 92 -0.17 -4.05 7.96
C VAL A 92 1.08 -3.62 7.18
N ILE A 93 1.21 -2.32 6.85
CA ILE A 93 2.39 -1.77 6.17
C ILE A 93 3.65 -1.99 7.01
N GLN A 94 3.59 -1.69 8.32
CA GLN A 94 4.72 -1.86 9.24
C GLN A 94 5.14 -3.32 9.35
N GLU A 95 4.19 -4.24 9.46
CA GLU A 95 4.45 -5.68 9.52
C GLU A 95 5.11 -6.21 8.24
N ILE A 96 4.53 -5.93 7.06
CA ILE A 96 5.04 -6.45 5.78
C ILE A 96 6.45 -5.95 5.46
N LEU A 97 6.74 -4.71 5.82
CA LEU A 97 8.00 -4.05 5.49
C LEU A 97 9.03 -4.15 6.62
N ASP A 98 8.72 -4.85 7.71
CA ASP A 98 9.58 -4.97 8.90
C ASP A 98 10.08 -3.59 9.40
N LEU A 99 9.17 -2.60 9.38
CA LEU A 99 9.51 -1.23 9.73
C LEU A 99 9.44 -1.04 11.24
N SER A 100 10.46 -0.38 11.80
CA SER A 100 10.36 0.13 13.16
C SER A 100 9.20 1.13 13.29
N ASN A 101 8.57 1.19 14.47
CA ASN A 101 7.47 2.10 14.78
C ASN A 101 7.76 3.60 14.55
N ASN A 102 9.02 3.96 14.29
CA ASN A 102 9.49 5.34 14.13
C ASN A 102 9.45 5.84 12.68
N ILE A 103 9.15 4.99 11.69
CA ILE A 103 9.06 5.43 10.29
C ILE A 103 7.65 5.97 10.04
N PRO A 104 7.48 7.28 9.76
CA PRO A 104 6.17 7.87 9.57
C PRO A 104 5.55 7.40 8.24
N ILE A 105 4.29 6.97 8.32
CA ILE A 105 3.42 6.73 7.17
C ILE A 105 2.45 7.91 7.09
N GLU A 106 2.62 8.74 6.06
CA GLU A 106 1.78 9.92 5.84
C GLU A 106 0.47 9.55 5.13
N ASN A 107 -0.63 10.16 5.54
CA ASN A 107 -1.93 9.96 4.90
C ASN A 107 -2.05 10.87 3.67
N TRP A 108 -2.12 10.28 2.48
CA TRP A 108 -2.19 10.98 1.20
C TRP A 108 -3.42 10.59 0.38
N LEU A 109 -4.44 10.00 1.02
CA LEU A 109 -5.67 9.53 0.37
C LEU A 109 -6.44 10.64 -0.36
N GLU A 110 -6.29 11.91 0.05
CA GLU A 110 -6.94 13.07 -0.57
C GLU A 110 -6.01 13.83 -1.55
N ASP A 111 -4.79 13.34 -1.79
CA ASP A 111 -3.85 13.99 -2.69
C ASP A 111 -4.24 13.75 -4.15
N THR A 112 -4.41 14.82 -4.92
CA THR A 112 -4.92 14.77 -6.30
C THR A 112 -3.84 14.54 -7.35
N GLY A 113 -2.60 14.22 -6.96
CA GLY A 113 -1.58 13.66 -7.86
C GLY A 113 -0.90 14.63 -8.83
N ASN A 114 -1.24 15.93 -8.80
CA ASN A 114 -0.57 16.95 -9.61
C ASN A 114 0.71 17.45 -8.94
N ARG A 115 1.67 16.56 -8.70
CA ARG A 115 2.94 16.91 -8.05
C ARG A 115 4.07 17.03 -9.08
N SER A 116 4.83 18.10 -8.95
CA SER A 116 6.07 18.33 -9.68
C SER A 116 7.16 17.34 -9.26
N ILE A 117 8.18 17.17 -10.11
CA ILE A 117 9.40 16.42 -9.79
C ILE A 117 10.07 16.99 -8.52
N ILE A 118 9.99 18.31 -8.30
CA ILE A 118 10.56 18.98 -7.13
C ILE A 118 9.86 18.53 -5.84
N GLU A 119 8.53 18.46 -5.83
CA GLU A 119 7.76 17.97 -4.68
C GLU A 119 8.04 16.48 -4.43
N SER A 120 8.20 15.70 -5.50
CA SER A 120 8.61 14.29 -5.40
C SER A 120 10.00 14.13 -4.77
N MET A 121 10.93 15.05 -5.03
CA MET A 121 12.25 15.07 -4.41
C MET A 121 12.21 15.44 -2.92
N ILE A 122 11.30 16.34 -2.52
CA ILE A 122 11.14 16.77 -1.12
C ILE A 122 10.62 15.61 -0.27
N ASP A 123 9.61 14.89 -0.79
CA ASP A 123 8.95 13.82 -0.03
C ASP A 123 9.53 12.42 -0.28
N LYS A 124 10.69 12.33 -0.95
CA LYS A 124 11.31 11.07 -1.39
C LYS A 124 11.63 10.07 -0.28
N ASN A 125 11.72 10.53 0.96
CA ASN A 125 12.08 9.72 2.14
C ASN A 125 10.85 9.27 2.96
N LYS A 126 9.64 9.61 2.52
CA LYS A 126 8.40 9.35 3.27
C LYS A 126 7.63 8.21 2.64
N ILE A 127 7.04 7.35 3.47
CA ILE A 127 6.03 6.39 3.02
C ILE A 127 4.70 7.12 2.94
N LYS A 128 4.00 7.00 1.81
CA LYS A 128 2.76 7.71 1.51
C LYS A 128 1.66 6.70 1.31
N LEU A 129 0.58 6.82 2.09
CA LEU A 129 -0.63 6.02 1.92
C LEU A 129 -1.48 6.65 0.81
N MET A 130 -1.50 6.01 -0.35
CA MET A 130 -2.09 6.56 -1.57
C MET A 130 -3.54 6.13 -1.75
N ASP A 131 -3.87 4.88 -1.39
CA ASP A 131 -5.23 4.36 -1.48
C ASP A 131 -5.45 3.24 -0.44
N ILE A 132 -6.67 3.13 0.10
CA ILE A 132 -7.11 1.99 0.93
C ILE A 132 -8.58 1.67 0.71
N MET A 133 -8.89 0.37 0.61
CA MET A 133 -10.25 -0.18 0.51
C MET A 133 -10.45 -1.31 1.50
#